data_AF-A0A9D3Y744-F1
#
_entry.id   AF-A0A9D3Y744-F1
#
_cell.length_a   1.000
_cell.length_b   1.000
_cell.length_c   1.000
_cell.angle_alpha   90.00
_cell.angle_beta   90.00
_cell.angle_gamma   90.00
#
_symmetry.space_group_name_H-M   'P 1'
#
loop_
_entity.id
_entity.type
_entity.pdbx_description
1 polymer ?
#
loop_
_entity_poly.entity_id
_entity_poly.type
_entity_poly.pdbx_seq_one_letter_code
_entity_poly.pdbx_strand_id
1 'polypeptide(L)'
;METRPPYSKSARLENDNDHNHSAVPLDEVLACSTSELPGRTSRKRLKIDGRDILIIKYGVNYYAMDSVCYHAGGPLYDGDIEELGGRLCLVCPWHKYKVCVDTGQNYYQSVDPFHPKTSVKWTAGSQRQRTHAVRVHEGNIYLKLTDRDGTLDSDKYNTEKQDNL
;
A
#
# COMPACT_ATOMS: atom_id res chain seq x y z
N MET A 1 -42.41 -61.78 2.39
CA MET A 1 -41.50 -61.01 1.52
C MET A 1 -41.70 -59.55 1.89
N GLU A 2 -40.79 -58.76 2.43
CA GLU A 2 -39.37 -58.86 2.74
C GLU A 2 -39.10 -57.75 3.79
N THR A 3 -38.39 -58.12 4.85
CA THR A 3 -37.31 -57.39 5.55
C THR A 3 -37.48 -55.95 6.03
N ARG A 4 -37.28 -55.77 7.35
CA ARG A 4 -36.96 -54.50 8.04
C ARG A 4 -35.68 -53.85 7.48
N PRO A 5 -35.61 -52.51 7.34
CA PRO A 5 -34.32 -51.82 7.28
C PRO A 5 -33.70 -51.66 8.69
N PRO A 6 -32.37 -51.56 8.79
CA PRO A 6 -31.62 -51.71 10.03
C PRO A 6 -31.44 -50.41 10.81
N TYR A 7 -31.19 -50.59 12.10
CA TYR A 7 -30.53 -49.68 13.04
C TYR A 7 -29.60 -48.63 12.39
N SER A 8 -29.85 -47.34 12.60
CA SER A 8 -28.79 -46.32 12.59
C SER A 8 -28.38 -46.03 14.03
N LYS A 9 -27.18 -46.48 14.38
CA LYS A 9 -26.47 -46.13 15.60
C LYS A 9 -26.28 -44.62 15.68
N SER A 10 -26.49 -44.08 16.88
CA SER A 10 -25.96 -42.81 17.36
C SER A 10 -24.48 -42.64 17.04
N ALA A 11 -24.08 -41.46 16.55
CA ALA A 11 -22.72 -40.97 16.71
C ALA A 11 -22.67 -39.43 16.64
N ARG A 12 -22.42 -38.85 17.83
CA ARG A 12 -21.61 -37.67 18.14
C ARG A 12 -21.94 -36.35 17.43
N LEU A 13 -22.41 -35.41 18.25
CA LEU A 13 -22.13 -33.99 18.13
C LEU A 13 -20.62 -33.82 17.94
N GLU A 14 -20.19 -33.51 16.71
CA GLU A 14 -18.86 -32.98 16.47
C GLU A 14 -18.87 -31.50 16.82
N ASN A 15 -18.04 -31.21 17.81
CA ASN A 15 -17.91 -29.96 18.52
C ASN A 15 -16.79 -29.20 17.80
N ASP A 16 -17.14 -28.46 16.75
CA ASP A 16 -16.15 -27.63 16.05
C ASP A 16 -16.04 -26.30 16.78
N ASN A 17 -15.03 -26.28 17.63
CA ASN A 17 -14.54 -25.15 18.38
C ASN A 17 -14.10 -24.06 17.39
N ASP A 18 -15.01 -23.13 17.15
CA ASP A 18 -14.92 -22.01 16.22
C ASP A 18 -13.78 -21.06 16.62
N HIS A 19 -12.56 -21.43 16.25
CA HIS A 19 -11.41 -20.54 16.28
C HIS A 19 -11.60 -19.57 15.13
N ASN A 20 -12.19 -18.42 15.46
CA ASN A 20 -12.30 -17.23 14.62
C ASN A 20 -10.90 -16.77 14.16
N HIS A 21 -10.31 -17.48 13.21
CA HIS A 21 -9.22 -16.99 12.38
C HIS A 21 -9.85 -15.98 11.43
N SER A 22 -9.51 -14.70 11.59
CA SER A 22 -10.05 -13.65 10.74
C SER A 22 -9.73 -13.99 9.29
N ALA A 23 -10.77 -14.35 8.52
CA ALA A 23 -10.62 -14.68 7.12
C ALA A 23 -10.03 -13.46 6.40
N VAL A 24 -9.03 -13.69 5.55
CA VAL A 24 -8.51 -12.66 4.65
C VAL A 24 -9.65 -12.23 3.73
N PRO A 25 -9.99 -10.93 3.64
CA PRO A 25 -11.01 -10.45 2.70
C PRO A 25 -10.69 -10.87 1.26
N LEU A 26 -11.71 -11.24 0.48
CA LEU A 26 -11.54 -11.72 -0.89
C LEU A 26 -10.95 -10.67 -1.86
N ASP A 27 -10.95 -9.39 -1.47
CA ASP A 27 -10.42 -8.26 -2.24
C ASP A 27 -9.01 -7.84 -1.81
N GLU A 28 -8.34 -8.64 -0.97
CA GLU A 28 -6.97 -8.44 -0.57
C GLU A 28 -6.02 -9.49 -1.16
N VAL A 29 -4.84 -9.04 -1.58
CA VAL A 29 -3.78 -9.88 -2.13
C VAL A 29 -2.64 -9.98 -1.13
N LEU A 30 -2.15 -11.20 -0.87
CA LEU A 30 -0.92 -11.41 -0.11
C LEU A 30 0.26 -10.81 -0.88
N ALA A 31 0.92 -9.82 -0.29
CA ALA A 31 2.04 -9.14 -0.93
C ALA A 31 3.40 -9.73 -0.52
N CYS A 32 3.68 -9.80 0.78
CA CYS A 32 4.92 -10.35 1.32
C CYS A 32 4.84 -10.60 2.84
N SER A 33 5.83 -11.26 3.41
CA SER A 33 5.99 -11.35 4.87
C SER A 33 6.52 -10.04 5.45
N THR A 34 6.13 -9.73 6.68
CA THR A 34 6.71 -8.63 7.47
C THR A 34 8.22 -8.79 7.71
N SER A 35 8.72 -10.02 7.69
CA SER A 35 10.16 -10.33 7.82
C SER A 35 10.99 -9.84 6.62
N GLU A 36 10.36 -9.68 5.46
CA GLU A 36 11.01 -9.17 4.24
C GLU A 36 11.20 -7.65 4.27
N LEU A 37 10.59 -6.96 5.24
CA LEU A 37 10.83 -5.56 5.57
C LEU A 37 11.48 -5.43 6.95
N PRO A 38 12.77 -5.77 7.09
CA PRO A 38 13.48 -5.73 8.35
C PRO A 38 13.72 -4.31 8.85
N GLY A 39 14.12 -4.18 10.12
CA GLY A 39 14.46 -2.89 10.72
C GLY A 39 13.27 -1.95 10.95
N ARG A 40 13.55 -0.72 11.39
CA ARG A 40 12.52 0.32 11.59
C ARG A 40 12.11 1.01 10.30
N THR A 41 13.01 1.08 9.32
CA THR A 41 12.75 1.69 8.03
C THR A 41 13.28 0.76 6.94
N SER A 42 12.40 0.31 6.07
CA SER A 42 12.72 -0.54 4.93
C SER A 42 11.61 -0.43 3.88
N ARG A 43 11.85 -1.01 2.71
CA ARG A 43 10.92 -0.95 1.58
C ARG A 43 11.07 -2.16 0.69
N LYS A 44 10.02 -2.50 -0.04
CA LYS A 44 10.00 -3.57 -1.03
C LYS A 44 9.19 -3.13 -2.24
N ARG A 45 9.68 -3.42 -3.44
CA ARG A 45 8.92 -3.28 -4.69
C ARG A 45 8.44 -4.65 -5.15
N LEU A 46 7.21 -4.71 -5.65
CA LEU A 46 6.64 -5.92 -6.25
C LEU A 46 5.58 -5.53 -7.31
N LYS A 47 5.17 -6.51 -8.11
CA LYS A 47 4.10 -6.35 -9.10
C LYS A 47 2.87 -7.14 -8.63
N ILE A 48 1.72 -6.49 -8.55
CA ILE A 48 0.41 -7.12 -8.24
C ILE A 48 -0.56 -6.70 -9.34
N ASP A 49 -1.22 -7.66 -9.98
CA ASP A 49 -2.18 -7.43 -11.07
C ASP A 49 -1.65 -6.46 -12.15
N GLY A 50 -0.38 -6.66 -12.54
CA GLY A 50 0.31 -5.83 -13.54
C GLY A 50 0.88 -4.51 -13.01
N ARG A 51 0.45 -4.06 -11.83
CA ARG A 51 0.80 -2.77 -11.22
C ARG A 51 2.08 -2.84 -10.38
N ASP A 52 3.02 -1.92 -10.59
CA ASP A 52 4.27 -1.88 -9.83
C ASP A 52 4.09 -1.09 -8.51
N ILE A 53 4.06 -1.81 -7.39
CA ILE A 53 3.79 -1.31 -6.05
C ILE A 53 5.06 -1.21 -5.22
N LEU A 54 5.17 -0.12 -4.47
CA LEU A 54 6.16 0.12 -3.42
C LEU A 54 5.50 -0.01 -2.05
N ILE A 55 5.95 -0.98 -1.25
CA ILE A 55 5.63 -1.10 0.17
C ILE A 55 6.73 -0.41 0.97
N ILE A 56 6.34 0.43 1.92
CA ILE A 56 7.23 1.18 2.81
C ILE A 56 6.89 0.79 4.24
N LYS A 57 7.90 0.38 5.00
CA LYS A 57 7.82 0.26 6.46
C LYS A 57 8.49 1.48 7.08
N TYR A 58 7.79 2.12 8.02
CA TYR A 58 8.35 3.18 8.84
C TYR A 58 7.84 3.07 10.28
N GLY A 59 8.74 2.72 11.19
CA GLY A 59 8.41 2.34 12.55
C GLY A 59 7.57 1.06 12.59
N VAL A 60 6.35 1.18 13.09
CA VAL A 60 5.36 0.10 13.16
C VAL A 60 4.34 0.16 12.02
N ASN A 61 4.39 1.23 11.21
CA ASN A 61 3.41 1.48 10.16
C ASN A 61 3.91 0.96 8.81
N TYR A 62 2.95 0.55 7.99
CA TYR A 62 3.16 0.10 6.62
C TYR A 62 2.32 0.94 5.67
N TYR A 63 2.91 1.32 4.55
CA TYR A 63 2.28 2.11 3.50
C TYR A 63 2.50 1.41 2.17
N ALA A 64 1.56 1.56 1.24
CA ALA A 64 1.70 1.06 -0.12
C ALA A 64 1.26 2.13 -1.11
N MET A 65 2.05 2.29 -2.17
CA MET A 65 1.76 3.20 -3.27
C MET A 65 2.33 2.69 -4.57
N ASP A 66 1.89 3.28 -5.67
CA ASP A 66 2.58 3.14 -6.94
C ASP A 66 4.08 3.42 -6.80
N SER A 67 4.93 2.54 -7.35
CA SER A 67 6.38 2.67 -7.27
C SER A 67 6.99 3.67 -8.26
N VAL A 68 6.19 4.16 -9.21
CA VAL A 68 6.62 5.07 -10.27
C VAL A 68 5.99 6.45 -10.05
N CYS A 69 6.83 7.48 -9.95
CA CYS A 69 6.43 8.83 -9.56
C CYS A 69 5.49 9.48 -10.59
N TYR A 70 4.35 9.99 -10.11
CA TYR A 70 3.31 10.66 -10.90
C TYR A 70 3.81 11.83 -11.77
N HIS A 71 4.90 12.49 -11.38
CA HIS A 71 5.39 13.68 -12.06
C HIS A 71 5.93 13.33 -13.46
N ALA A 72 6.96 12.48 -13.49
CA ALA A 72 7.74 12.21 -14.70
C ALA A 72 8.21 10.75 -14.82
N GLY A 73 7.67 9.81 -14.04
CA GLY A 73 8.04 8.40 -14.15
C GLY A 73 9.25 7.97 -13.30
N GLY A 74 9.65 8.79 -12.32
CA GLY A 74 10.86 8.51 -11.52
C GLY A 74 10.71 7.33 -10.56
N PRO A 75 11.80 6.58 -10.27
CA PRO A 75 11.77 5.40 -9.41
C PRO A 75 11.64 5.83 -7.96
N LEU A 76 10.43 5.75 -7.40
CA LEU A 76 10.19 6.12 -6.00
C LEU A 76 10.88 5.16 -5.03
N TYR A 77 11.15 3.92 -5.45
CA TYR A 77 11.92 2.96 -4.68
C TYR A 77 13.30 3.50 -4.28
N ASP A 78 13.93 4.34 -5.10
CA ASP A 78 15.26 4.93 -4.85
C ASP A 78 15.19 6.30 -4.14
N GLY A 79 13.99 6.75 -3.73
CA GLY A 79 13.79 8.04 -3.08
C GLY A 79 14.07 8.05 -1.58
N ASP A 80 14.41 9.20 -1.02
CA ASP A 80 14.59 9.35 0.44
C ASP A 80 13.23 9.40 1.16
N ILE A 81 13.15 8.79 2.35
CA ILE A 81 11.97 8.92 3.23
C ILE A 81 12.29 9.98 4.26
N GLU A 82 11.51 11.06 4.29
CA GLU A 82 11.75 12.24 5.12
C GLU A 82 10.49 12.66 5.88
N GLU A 83 10.66 13.11 7.13
CA GLU A 83 9.61 13.79 7.89
C GLU A 83 9.64 15.30 7.60
N LEU A 84 8.64 15.79 6.88
CA LEU A 84 8.54 17.17 6.41
C LEU A 84 7.27 17.81 6.96
N GLY A 85 7.40 18.88 7.73
CA GLY A 85 6.24 19.62 8.26
C GLY A 85 5.20 18.73 8.95
N GLY A 86 5.64 17.70 9.69
CA GLY A 86 4.77 16.74 10.37
C GLY A 86 4.18 15.62 9.49
N ARG A 87 4.59 15.51 8.23
CA ARG A 87 4.18 14.43 7.32
C ARG A 87 5.36 13.59 6.86
N LEU A 88 5.18 12.29 6.81
CA LEU A 88 6.14 11.37 6.23
C LEU A 88 6.01 11.39 4.70
N CYS A 89 7.10 11.76 4.02
CA CYS A 89 7.14 11.93 2.58
C CYS A 89 8.20 11.04 1.96
N LEU A 90 7.91 10.54 0.76
CA LEU A 90 8.91 9.96 -0.13
C LEU A 90 9.35 11.01 -1.14
N VAL A 91 10.66 11.27 -1.21
CA VAL A 91 11.26 12.29 -2.06
C VAL A 91 11.78 11.64 -3.34
N CYS A 92 11.11 11.91 -4.45
CA CYS A 92 11.49 11.35 -5.75
C CYS A 92 12.94 11.74 -6.12
N PRO A 93 13.80 10.79 -6.52
CA PRO A 93 15.21 11.08 -6.75
C PRO A 93 15.45 12.00 -7.96
N TRP A 94 14.56 11.96 -8.96
CA TRP A 94 14.72 12.73 -10.22
C TRP A 94 14.46 14.23 -10.04
N HIS A 95 13.29 14.61 -9.50
CA HIS A 95 12.86 16.01 -9.46
C HIS A 95 12.52 16.52 -8.05
N LYS A 96 12.83 15.73 -7.02
CA LYS A 96 12.66 16.08 -5.59
C LYS A 96 11.22 16.41 -5.17
N TYR A 97 10.24 15.96 -5.96
CA TYR A 97 8.83 15.96 -5.59
C TYR A 97 8.63 15.12 -4.34
N LYS A 98 7.91 15.66 -3.37
CA LYS A 98 7.60 14.99 -2.11
C LYS A 98 6.19 14.44 -2.19
N VAL A 99 6.05 13.16 -1.91
CA VAL A 99 4.78 12.44 -1.94
C VAL A 99 4.48 11.97 -0.52
N CYS A 100 3.36 12.41 0.06
CA CYS A 100 2.94 11.93 1.37
C CYS A 100 2.66 10.43 1.29
N VAL A 101 3.28 9.61 2.15
CA VAL A 101 3.20 8.15 2.00
C VAL A 101 1.85 7.55 2.38
N ASP A 102 1.11 8.25 3.22
CA ASP A 102 -0.22 7.88 3.72
C ASP A 102 -1.34 8.19 2.71
N THR A 103 -1.20 9.30 1.98
CA THR A 103 -2.29 9.91 1.21
C THR A 103 -1.97 10.04 -0.28
N GLY A 104 -0.70 9.93 -0.69
CA GLY A 104 -0.29 10.13 -2.08
C GLY A 104 -0.39 11.58 -2.56
N GLN A 105 -0.64 12.53 -1.65
CA GLN A 105 -0.68 13.95 -1.95
C GLN A 105 0.71 14.49 -2.27
N ASN A 106 0.77 15.41 -3.23
CA ASN A 106 1.98 16.19 -3.43
C ASN A 106 2.18 17.14 -2.24
N TYR A 107 3.40 17.22 -1.72
CA TYR A 107 3.72 18.04 -0.56
C TYR A 107 4.77 19.08 -0.94
N TYR A 108 4.49 20.35 -0.65
CA TYR A 108 5.33 21.46 -1.08
C TYR A 108 5.33 22.59 -0.07
N GLN A 109 6.33 23.46 -0.18
CA GLN A 109 6.41 24.68 0.59
C GLN A 109 5.68 25.77 -0.20
N SER A 110 4.62 26.31 0.38
CA SER A 110 3.96 27.51 -0.14
C SER A 110 4.78 28.72 0.27
N VAL A 111 5.25 29.48 -0.70
CA VAL A 111 5.99 30.73 -0.49
C VAL A 111 5.11 31.88 -0.97
N ASP A 112 4.93 32.91 -0.13
CA ASP A 112 4.33 34.16 -0.57
C ASP A 112 5.41 34.96 -1.33
N PRO A 113 5.25 35.19 -2.65
CA PRO A 113 6.24 35.91 -3.44
C PRO A 113 6.39 37.38 -3.02
N PHE A 114 5.37 37.98 -2.39
CA PHE A 114 5.43 39.36 -1.89
C PHE A 114 6.09 39.45 -0.51
N HIS A 115 6.14 38.34 0.24
CA HIS A 115 6.74 38.28 1.58
C HIS A 115 7.64 37.05 1.75
N PRO A 116 8.73 36.92 0.97
CA PRO A 116 9.55 35.70 0.89
C PRO A 116 10.31 35.35 2.18
N LYS A 117 10.29 36.24 3.19
CA LYS A 117 10.91 36.02 4.51
C LYS A 117 9.96 35.39 5.53
N THR A 118 8.72 35.08 5.15
CA THR A 118 7.79 34.36 6.04
C THR A 118 8.25 32.93 6.28
N SER A 119 7.85 32.37 7.43
CA SER A 119 8.20 31.00 7.80
C SER A 119 7.68 30.01 6.74
N VAL A 120 8.46 28.94 6.53
CA VAL A 120 8.12 27.86 5.59
C VAL A 120 6.75 27.29 5.93
N LYS A 121 5.78 27.48 5.04
CA LYS A 121 4.45 26.89 5.16
C LYS A 121 4.37 25.63 4.29
N TRP A 122 4.46 24.47 4.93
CA TRP A 122 4.21 23.21 4.26
C TRP A 122 2.71 23.04 3.93
N THR A 123 2.43 22.56 2.72
CA THR A 123 1.07 22.43 2.18
C THR A 123 0.93 21.10 1.45
N ALA A 124 -0.12 20.36 1.76
CA ALA A 124 -0.54 19.19 0.99
C ALA A 124 -1.51 19.64 -0.11
N GLY A 125 -1.17 19.30 -1.36
CA GLY A 125 -2.05 19.53 -2.51
C GLY A 125 -3.02 18.38 -2.73
N SER A 126 -3.42 18.17 -3.97
CA SER A 126 -4.26 17.04 -4.38
C SER A 126 -3.53 15.70 -4.27
N GLN A 127 -4.29 14.60 -4.16
CA GLN A 127 -3.73 13.27 -4.37
C GLN A 127 -3.27 13.13 -5.82
N ARG A 128 -2.01 12.73 -6.02
CA ARG A 128 -1.40 12.56 -7.35
C ARG A 128 -0.78 11.18 -7.53
N GLN A 129 -0.28 10.61 -6.44
CA GLN A 129 0.21 9.25 -6.37
C GLN A 129 -0.89 8.34 -5.82
N ARG A 130 -1.16 7.21 -6.47
CA ARG A 130 -2.09 6.21 -5.93
C ARG A 130 -1.47 5.53 -4.71
N THR A 131 -2.24 5.49 -3.61
CA THR A 131 -1.94 4.70 -2.42
C THR A 131 -2.91 3.52 -2.33
N HIS A 132 -2.46 2.44 -1.70
CA HIS A 132 -3.22 1.21 -1.52
C HIS A 132 -3.38 0.90 -0.04
N ALA A 133 -4.50 0.25 0.32
CA ALA A 133 -4.73 -0.10 1.71
C ALA A 133 -3.83 -1.29 2.10
N VAL A 134 -3.22 -1.19 3.28
CA VAL A 134 -2.32 -2.21 3.83
C VAL A 134 -2.96 -2.82 5.07
N ARG A 135 -2.99 -4.14 5.13
CA ARG A 135 -3.36 -4.89 6.33
C ARG A 135 -2.22 -5.81 6.73
N VAL A 136 -1.85 -5.80 8.00
CA VAL A 136 -0.88 -6.75 8.56
C VAL A 136 -1.64 -7.76 9.41
N HIS A 137 -1.46 -9.05 9.12
CA HIS A 137 -2.11 -10.13 9.85
C HIS A 137 -1.20 -11.36 9.90
N GLU A 138 -1.01 -11.90 11.11
CA GLU A 138 -0.19 -13.11 11.34
C GLU A 138 1.20 -13.04 10.67
N GLY A 139 1.87 -11.88 10.76
CA GLY A 139 3.21 -11.68 10.20
C GLY A 139 3.25 -11.50 8.68
N ASN A 140 2.10 -11.42 8.01
CA ASN A 140 1.97 -11.20 6.57
C ASN A 140 1.37 -9.82 6.25
N ILE A 141 1.76 -9.27 5.10
CA ILE A 141 1.28 -7.99 4.58
C ILE A 141 0.35 -8.29 3.41
N TYR A 142 -0.88 -7.80 3.53
CA TYR A 142 -1.93 -7.88 2.52
C TYR A 142 -2.21 -6.49 1.97
N LEU A 143 -2.46 -6.41 0.67
CA LEU A 143 -2.80 -5.17 -0.03
C LEU A 143 -4.17 -5.27 -0.64
N LYS A 144 -4.97 -4.21 -0.48
CA LYS A 144 -6.18 -3.98 -1.28
C LYS A 144 -5.89 -2.87 -2.28
N LEU A 145 -5.92 -3.23 -3.56
CA LEU A 145 -5.73 -2.30 -4.66
C LEU A 145 -6.91 -1.32 -4.74
N THR A 146 -6.61 -0.06 -5.10
CA THR A 146 -7.55 1.09 -5.05
C THR A 146 -7.87 1.60 -6.44
N ASP A 147 -7.68 0.75 -7.45
CA ASP A 147 -7.63 1.11 -8.87
C ASP A 147 -8.98 1.57 -9.42
N ARG A 148 -10.05 1.40 -8.62
CA ARG A 148 -11.43 1.77 -8.95
C ARG A 148 -11.81 3.18 -8.50
N ASP A 149 -10.95 3.88 -7.76
CA ASP A 149 -11.24 5.18 -7.16
C ASP A 149 -11.02 6.36 -8.13
N GLY A 150 -11.29 6.15 -9.42
CA GLY A 150 -11.02 7.12 -10.49
C GLY A 150 -9.56 7.17 -10.92
N THR A 151 -9.25 8.03 -11.89
CA THR A 151 -7.89 8.17 -12.46
C THR A 151 -7.04 9.15 -11.67
N LEU A 152 -5.80 8.76 -11.38
CA LEU A 152 -4.76 9.59 -10.78
C LEU A 152 -3.58 9.75 -11.74
N ASP A 153 -2.79 10.80 -11.54
CA ASP A 153 -1.61 11.09 -12.36
C ASP A 153 -0.63 9.91 -12.46
N SER A 154 -0.44 9.14 -11.38
CA SER A 154 0.49 8.00 -11.37
C SER A 154 0.02 6.81 -12.22
N ASP A 155 -1.27 6.72 -12.54
CA ASP A 155 -1.81 5.60 -13.32
C ASP A 155 -1.19 5.50 -14.71
N LYS A 156 -0.81 6.63 -15.31
CA LYS A 156 -0.17 6.65 -16.63
C LYS A 156 1.11 5.81 -16.69
N TYR A 157 1.76 5.60 -15.55
CA TYR A 157 3.01 4.83 -15.44
C TYR A 157 2.80 3.39 -14.98
N ASN A 158 1.56 2.99 -14.73
CA ASN A 158 1.17 1.67 -14.25
C ASN A 158 0.20 0.95 -15.19
N THR A 159 0.10 1.42 -16.44
CA THR A 159 -0.57 0.68 -17.52
C THR A 159 0.41 -0.29 -18.16
N GLU A 160 -0.09 -1.41 -18.72
CA GLU A 160 0.63 -2.63 -19.17
C GLU A 160 1.78 -2.46 -20.20
N LYS A 161 2.34 -1.26 -20.41
CA LYS A 161 3.44 -0.98 -21.33
C LYS A 161 4.70 -0.45 -20.64
N GLN A 162 5.26 -1.26 -19.74
CA GLN A 162 6.64 -1.08 -19.29
C GLN A 162 7.40 -2.41 -19.38
N ASP A 163 7.22 -3.13 -20.50
CA ASP A 163 8.22 -4.10 -20.94
C ASP A 163 9.32 -3.30 -21.67
N ASN A 164 10.55 -3.42 -21.16
CA ASN A 164 11.82 -2.86 -21.66
C ASN A 164 12.21 -1.47 -21.12
N LEU A 165 12.80 -1.46 -19.92
CA LEU A 165 14.03 -0.72 -19.69
C LEU A 165 15.00 -1.55 -18.85
#